data_AF-A0A1B0NEF2-F1
#
_entry.id   AF-A0A1B0NEF2-F1
#
_cell.length_a   1.000
_cell.length_b   1.000
_cell.length_c   1.000
_cell.angle_alpha   90.00
_cell.angle_beta   90.00
_cell.angle_gamma   90.00
#
_symmetry.space_group_name_H-M   'P 1'
#
loop_
_entity.id
_entity.type
_entity.pdbx_description
1 polymer ?
#
loop_
_entity_poly.entity_id
_entity_poly.type
_entity_poly.pdbx_seq_one_letter_code
_entity_poly.pdbx_strand_id
1 'polypeptide(L)'
;HESGELKDVFRDHEIKTSNSINGKQPESGSGKGVTASTGLSSSLTSRLDSLINSSPVMLFMKGKPEEPKCGFSRKVVEILKQEKVEFESFDILTDDEVRQGLKVHSNWSSYPQLYIKGELIGGSDIVLEMQKSGELSRVLAEKGITRQESLDDRLKKLVNSSPVMLFMKGNPEAPRCGFSSKVVNALKEEGVTFGSFDIFSDEEVRQGLKTFSSWPTYPQLYYKGELVGGCD
;
A
#
# COMPACT_ATOMS: atom_id res chain seq x y z
N HIS A 1 -14.25 7.31 -31.71
CA HIS A 1 -13.58 7.13 -30.41
C HIS A 1 -12.18 7.73 -30.51
N GLU A 2 -11.98 8.93 -29.97
CA GLU A 2 -10.74 9.72 -30.09
C GLU A 2 -9.66 9.33 -29.07
N SER A 3 -9.86 8.29 -28.25
CA SER A 3 -8.95 7.94 -27.16
C SER A 3 -7.84 6.94 -27.52
N GLY A 4 -7.84 6.35 -28.72
CA GLY A 4 -6.87 5.30 -29.08
C GLY A 4 -7.04 3.97 -28.32
N GLU A 5 -7.89 3.93 -27.29
CA GLU A 5 -8.15 2.79 -26.39
C GLU A 5 -8.53 1.51 -27.13
N LEU A 6 -9.32 1.62 -28.20
CA LEU A 6 -9.72 0.47 -29.02
C LEU A 6 -8.52 -0.18 -29.72
N LYS A 7 -7.55 0.60 -30.20
CA LYS A 7 -6.38 0.06 -30.91
C LYS A 7 -5.46 -0.73 -29.98
N ASP A 8 -5.34 -0.30 -28.73
CA ASP A 8 -4.55 -1.01 -27.72
C ASP A 8 -5.22 -2.30 -27.26
N VAL A 9 -6.55 -2.33 -27.16
CA VAL A 9 -7.33 -3.55 -26.85
C VAL A 9 -7.13 -4.61 -27.94
N PHE A 10 -7.17 -4.24 -29.22
CA PHE A 10 -6.98 -5.18 -30.33
C PHE A 10 -5.54 -5.70 -30.43
N ARG A 11 -4.54 -4.86 -30.13
CA ARG A 11 -3.14 -5.27 -30.14
C ARG A 11 -2.82 -6.24 -29.00
N ASP A 12 -3.46 -6.09 -27.85
CA ASP A 12 -3.27 -6.97 -26.70
C ASP A 12 -3.95 -8.36 -26.86
N HIS A 13 -4.84 -8.56 -27.84
CA HIS A 13 -5.55 -9.81 -28.11
C HIS A 13 -5.15 -10.52 -29.43
N GLU A 14 -4.07 -10.08 -30.09
CA GLU A 14 -3.61 -10.62 -31.39
C GLU A 14 -4.68 -10.66 -32.50
N ILE A 15 -5.72 -9.81 -32.40
CA ILE A 15 -6.77 -9.73 -33.42
C ILE A 15 -6.19 -9.00 -34.63
N LYS A 16 -5.85 -9.77 -35.67
CA LYS A 16 -5.37 -9.23 -36.95
C LYS A 16 -6.46 -8.37 -37.58
N THR A 17 -6.21 -7.06 -37.69
CA THR A 17 -7.02 -6.17 -38.50
C THR A 17 -6.79 -6.47 -39.99
N SER A 18 -7.82 -6.31 -40.80
CA SER A 18 -7.99 -6.91 -42.14
C SER A 18 -7.06 -6.43 -43.26
N ASN A 19 -5.88 -5.87 -42.96
CA ASN A 19 -4.95 -5.32 -43.96
C ASN A 19 -3.63 -6.10 -44.13
N SER A 20 -3.59 -7.38 -43.79
CA SER A 20 -2.44 -8.23 -44.18
C SER A 20 -2.87 -9.68 -44.40
N ILE A 21 -3.25 -9.98 -45.65
CA ILE A 21 -3.41 -11.33 -46.17
C ILE A 21 -2.26 -11.63 -47.12
N ASN A 22 -1.37 -12.52 -46.70
CA ASN A 22 -0.62 -13.54 -47.46
C ASN A 22 0.42 -14.12 -46.50
N GLY A 23 0.58 -15.41 -46.21
CA GLY A 23 -0.07 -16.64 -46.63
C GLY A 23 0.88 -17.79 -46.27
N LYS A 24 0.40 -18.82 -45.56
CA LYS A 24 0.70 -20.28 -45.70
C LYS A 24 0.36 -21.07 -44.43
N GLN A 25 -0.20 -22.26 -44.69
CA GLN A 25 -0.79 -23.26 -43.79
C GLN A 25 0.24 -24.12 -43.03
N PRO A 26 -0.21 -24.90 -42.02
CA PRO A 26 0.62 -25.69 -41.10
C PRO A 26 0.79 -27.15 -41.54
N GLU A 27 1.87 -27.80 -41.09
CA GLU A 27 2.01 -29.26 -41.09
C GLU A 27 1.96 -29.85 -39.68
N SER A 28 1.35 -31.03 -39.61
CA SER A 28 1.04 -31.83 -38.42
C SER A 28 2.21 -32.71 -37.96
N GLY A 29 2.36 -32.89 -36.65
CA GLY A 29 3.15 -33.96 -36.05
C GLY A 29 2.61 -34.37 -34.69
N SER A 30 2.17 -35.61 -34.56
CA SER A 30 1.62 -36.24 -33.35
C SER A 30 2.70 -37.05 -32.62
N GLY A 31 2.77 -37.00 -31.29
CA GLY A 31 3.63 -37.92 -30.53
C GLY A 31 3.98 -37.54 -29.09
N LYS A 32 3.11 -37.93 -28.15
CA LYS A 32 3.35 -38.40 -26.75
C LYS A 32 4.18 -37.54 -25.76
N GLY A 33 3.44 -36.98 -24.80
CA GLY A 33 3.67 -37.13 -23.35
C GLY A 33 4.88 -36.43 -22.75
N VAL A 34 4.75 -35.15 -22.37
CA VAL A 34 5.69 -34.46 -21.47
C VAL A 34 4.92 -33.44 -20.63
N THR A 35 5.15 -33.47 -19.31
CA THR A 35 4.77 -32.44 -18.33
C THR A 35 5.02 -31.03 -18.88
N ALA A 36 4.02 -30.16 -18.84
CA ALA A 36 4.07 -28.82 -19.44
C ALA A 36 5.15 -27.95 -18.78
N SER A 37 6.37 -27.97 -19.33
CA SER A 37 7.40 -26.99 -19.03
C SER A 37 6.98 -25.68 -19.72
N THR A 38 6.75 -24.62 -18.95
CA THR A 38 6.30 -23.29 -19.37
C THR A 38 7.24 -22.55 -20.33
N GLY A 39 8.28 -23.19 -20.90
CA GLY A 39 9.20 -22.59 -21.88
C GLY A 39 10.08 -21.47 -21.32
N LEU A 40 9.97 -21.14 -20.03
CA LEU A 40 10.79 -20.14 -19.35
C LEU A 40 12.11 -20.75 -18.90
N SER A 41 13.19 -19.97 -18.98
CA SER A 41 14.47 -20.35 -18.39
C SER A 41 14.37 -20.33 -16.86
N SER A 42 15.11 -21.21 -16.18
CA SER A 42 15.12 -21.26 -14.72
C SER A 42 15.56 -19.94 -14.08
N SER A 43 16.49 -19.22 -14.71
CA SER A 43 16.94 -17.90 -14.27
C SER A 43 15.83 -16.84 -14.35
N LEU A 44 15.02 -16.88 -15.40
CA LEU A 44 13.90 -15.94 -15.56
C LEU A 44 12.79 -16.25 -14.57
N THR A 45 12.44 -17.52 -14.36
CA THR A 45 11.46 -17.93 -13.33
C THR A 45 11.87 -17.41 -11.95
N SER A 46 13.11 -17.66 -11.51
CA SER A 46 13.60 -17.16 -10.22
C SER A 46 13.56 -15.63 -10.11
N ARG A 47 13.84 -14.93 -11.22
CA ARG A 47 13.76 -13.46 -11.28
C ARG A 47 12.32 -12.98 -11.11
N LEU A 48 11.35 -13.62 -11.78
CA LEU A 48 9.94 -13.30 -11.67
C LEU A 48 9.41 -13.55 -10.25
N ASP A 49 9.76 -14.69 -9.65
CA ASP A 49 9.40 -15.00 -8.26
C ASP A 49 9.96 -13.97 -7.29
N SER A 50 11.22 -13.54 -7.50
CA SER A 50 11.85 -12.51 -6.68
C SER A 50 11.13 -11.16 -6.81
N LEU A 51 10.72 -10.77 -8.02
CA LEU A 51 9.96 -9.54 -8.25
C LEU A 51 8.55 -9.60 -7.66
N ILE A 52 7.85 -10.72 -7.84
CA ILE A 52 6.50 -10.94 -7.28
C ILE A 52 6.52 -10.82 -5.74
N ASN A 53 7.59 -11.32 -5.12
CA ASN A 53 7.73 -11.36 -3.67
C ASN A 53 8.53 -10.18 -3.09
N SER A 54 8.90 -9.17 -3.89
CA SER A 54 9.65 -8.00 -3.39
C SER A 54 8.84 -7.18 -2.39
N SER A 55 7.50 -7.20 -2.53
CA SER A 55 6.57 -6.50 -1.65
C SER A 55 5.33 -7.35 -1.35
N PRO A 56 4.73 -7.24 -0.14
CA PRO A 56 3.47 -7.90 0.19
C PRO A 56 2.30 -7.54 -0.74
N VAL A 57 2.29 -6.34 -1.32
CA VAL A 57 1.35 -5.93 -2.37
C VAL A 57 2.18 -5.44 -3.55
N MET A 58 2.18 -6.21 -4.63
CA MET A 58 3.01 -5.95 -5.81
C MET A 58 2.15 -5.78 -7.05
N LEU A 59 2.27 -4.61 -7.71
CA LEU A 59 1.51 -4.26 -8.89
C LEU A 59 2.39 -4.19 -10.14
N PHE A 60 2.20 -5.12 -11.07
CA PHE A 60 2.81 -5.05 -12.40
C PHE A 60 1.89 -4.25 -13.32
N MET A 61 2.37 -3.11 -13.82
CA MET A 61 1.53 -2.14 -14.53
C MET A 61 2.26 -1.46 -15.69
N LYS A 62 1.49 -0.80 -16.58
CA LYS A 62 2.03 0.03 -17.66
C LYS A 62 2.28 1.45 -17.13
N GLY A 63 3.54 1.84 -16.98
CA GLY A 63 3.95 3.11 -16.33
C GLY A 63 4.18 2.96 -14.83
N LYS A 64 4.17 4.10 -14.11
CA LYS A 64 4.37 4.16 -12.65
C LYS A 64 3.10 4.62 -11.93
N PRO A 65 2.96 4.43 -10.60
CA PRO A 65 1.78 4.86 -9.86
C PRO A 65 1.52 6.38 -9.93
N GLU A 66 2.58 7.18 -10.04
CA GLU A 66 2.52 8.64 -10.18
C GLU A 66 2.22 9.05 -11.63
N GLU A 67 2.64 8.23 -12.59
CA GLU A 67 2.50 8.47 -14.03
C GLU A 67 2.03 7.19 -14.77
N PRO A 68 0.75 6.79 -14.59
CA PRO A 68 0.24 5.59 -15.22
C PRO A 68 0.02 5.83 -16.71
N LYS A 69 0.57 4.93 -17.55
CA LYS A 69 0.53 5.01 -19.02
C LYS A 69 -0.65 4.26 -19.65
N CYS A 70 -1.55 3.71 -18.83
CA CYS A 70 -2.74 2.99 -19.27
C CYS A 70 -3.89 3.19 -18.28
N GLY A 71 -5.12 3.39 -18.80
CA GLY A 71 -6.32 3.60 -17.96
C GLY A 71 -6.62 2.43 -17.01
N PHE A 72 -6.39 1.19 -17.42
CA PHE A 72 -6.54 0.01 -16.55
C PHE A 72 -5.53 -0.01 -15.41
N SER A 73 -4.27 0.37 -15.70
CA SER A 73 -3.24 0.51 -14.68
C SER A 73 -3.58 1.63 -13.68
N ARG A 74 -4.11 2.75 -14.17
CA ARG A 74 -4.58 3.85 -13.32
C ARG A 74 -5.70 3.41 -12.36
N LYS A 75 -6.69 2.65 -12.85
CA LYS A 75 -7.78 2.13 -12.03
C LYS A 75 -7.27 1.32 -10.82
N VAL A 76 -6.36 0.37 -11.04
CA VAL A 76 -5.82 -0.45 -9.93
C VAL A 76 -5.04 0.39 -8.93
N VAL A 77 -4.25 1.37 -9.39
CA VAL A 77 -3.57 2.33 -8.50
C VAL A 77 -4.56 3.11 -7.64
N GLU A 78 -5.65 3.60 -8.22
CA GLU A 78 -6.70 4.33 -7.50
C GLU A 78 -7.37 3.45 -6.44
N ILE A 79 -7.66 2.19 -6.78
CA ILE A 79 -8.26 1.21 -5.85
C ILE A 79 -7.35 0.99 -4.64
N LEU A 80 -6.06 0.71 -4.87
CA LEU A 80 -5.11 0.46 -3.78
C LEU A 80 -4.93 1.69 -2.87
N LYS A 81 -4.94 2.90 -3.45
CA LYS A 81 -4.93 4.16 -2.70
C LYS A 81 -6.19 4.34 -1.84
N GLN A 82 -7.36 3.99 -2.38
CA GLN A 82 -8.63 4.04 -1.63
C GLN A 82 -8.68 3.02 -0.49
N GLU A 83 -8.13 1.82 -0.71
CA GLU A 83 -7.94 0.82 0.34
C GLU A 83 -6.90 1.24 1.38
N LYS A 84 -6.14 2.32 1.11
CA LYS A 84 -5.06 2.86 1.96
C LYS A 84 -3.99 1.82 2.26
N VAL A 85 -3.65 0.99 1.29
CA VAL A 85 -2.58 -0.02 1.44
C VAL A 85 -1.31 0.46 0.76
N GLU A 86 -0.17 0.21 1.41
CA GLU A 86 1.13 0.39 0.74
C GLU A 86 1.31 -0.72 -0.29
N PHE A 87 1.86 -0.35 -1.44
CA PHE A 87 2.20 -1.29 -2.49
C PHE A 87 3.43 -0.83 -3.24
N GLU A 88 4.19 -1.78 -3.76
CA GLU A 88 5.22 -1.51 -4.76
C GLU A 88 4.68 -1.79 -6.16
N SER A 89 5.35 -1.26 -7.17
CA SER A 89 4.98 -1.49 -8.57
C SER A 89 6.19 -1.70 -9.45
N PHE A 90 5.96 -2.43 -10.54
CA PHE A 90 6.93 -2.64 -11.62
C PHE A 90 6.34 -2.19 -12.95
N ASP A 91 7.04 -1.27 -13.63
CA ASP A 91 6.66 -0.82 -14.97
C ASP A 91 7.08 -1.85 -16.02
N ILE A 92 6.12 -2.66 -16.50
CA ILE A 92 6.36 -3.73 -17.47
C ILE A 92 6.77 -3.21 -18.85
N LEU A 93 6.69 -1.90 -19.10
CA LEU A 93 7.17 -1.31 -20.35
C LEU A 93 8.68 -1.13 -20.38
N THR A 94 9.35 -1.24 -19.23
CA THR A 94 10.81 -1.06 -19.12
C THR A 94 11.58 -2.36 -19.34
N ASP A 95 10.93 -3.52 -19.27
CA ASP A 95 11.56 -4.82 -19.40
C ASP A 95 10.63 -5.82 -20.11
N ASP A 96 10.90 -6.09 -21.39
CA ASP A 96 10.08 -6.99 -22.20
C ASP A 96 10.23 -8.46 -21.80
N GLU A 97 11.39 -8.86 -21.26
CA GLU A 97 11.61 -10.23 -20.78
C GLU A 97 10.71 -10.52 -19.57
N VAL A 98 10.66 -9.61 -18.60
CA VAL A 98 9.73 -9.69 -17.46
C VAL A 98 8.29 -9.61 -17.94
N ARG A 99 7.99 -8.73 -18.91
CA ARG A 99 6.63 -8.57 -19.45
C ARG A 99 6.09 -9.83 -20.12
N GLN A 100 6.87 -10.48 -20.98
CA GLN A 100 6.43 -11.71 -21.63
C GLN A 100 6.49 -12.88 -20.67
N GLY A 101 7.57 -12.97 -19.88
CA GLY A 101 7.80 -14.04 -18.92
C GLY A 101 6.69 -14.13 -17.88
N LEU A 102 6.27 -12.99 -17.30
CA LEU A 102 5.26 -12.98 -16.25
C LEU A 102 3.89 -13.43 -16.77
N LYS A 103 3.51 -13.11 -18.02
CA LYS A 103 2.24 -13.62 -18.61
C LYS A 103 2.20 -15.14 -18.67
N VAL A 104 3.32 -15.74 -19.06
CA VAL A 104 3.45 -17.20 -19.13
C VAL A 104 3.51 -17.80 -17.73
N HIS A 105 4.26 -17.16 -16.83
CA HIS A 105 4.43 -17.60 -15.44
C HIS A 105 3.10 -17.65 -14.68
N SER A 106 2.29 -16.60 -14.80
CA SER A 106 1.01 -16.47 -14.09
C SER A 106 -0.19 -17.04 -14.85
N ASN A 107 0.04 -17.55 -16.07
CA ASN A 107 -1.01 -17.96 -16.99
C ASN A 107 -2.06 -16.84 -17.21
N TRP A 108 -1.60 -15.59 -17.30
CA TRP A 108 -2.45 -14.40 -17.40
C TRP A 108 -2.02 -13.49 -18.56
N SER A 109 -2.92 -13.21 -19.49
CA SER A 109 -2.55 -12.62 -20.80
C SER A 109 -2.37 -11.09 -20.80
N SER A 110 -2.85 -10.39 -19.77
CA SER A 110 -2.99 -8.92 -19.78
C SER A 110 -2.36 -8.22 -18.57
N TYR A 111 -2.33 -6.89 -18.62
CA TYR A 111 -1.87 -6.01 -17.54
C TYR A 111 -2.90 -4.90 -17.28
N PRO A 112 -3.03 -4.40 -16.04
CA PRO A 112 -2.18 -4.68 -14.87
C PRO A 112 -2.39 -6.08 -14.26
N GLN A 113 -1.43 -6.54 -13.45
CA GLN A 113 -1.55 -7.75 -12.61
C GLN A 113 -1.23 -7.37 -11.16
N LEU A 114 -2.16 -7.61 -10.25
CA LEU A 114 -1.99 -7.39 -8.81
C LEU A 114 -1.65 -8.70 -8.11
N TYR A 115 -0.60 -8.69 -7.30
CA TYR A 115 -0.21 -9.79 -6.43
C TYR A 115 -0.29 -9.37 -4.97
N ILE A 116 -0.77 -10.27 -4.12
CA ILE A 116 -0.79 -10.12 -2.66
C ILE A 116 -0.10 -11.34 -2.05
N LYS A 117 0.98 -11.11 -1.28
CA LYS A 117 1.82 -12.16 -0.68
C LYS A 117 2.23 -13.24 -1.70
N GLY A 118 2.60 -12.79 -2.89
CA GLY A 118 3.03 -13.65 -3.99
C GLY A 118 1.92 -14.36 -4.77
N GLU A 119 0.66 -14.23 -4.37
CA GLU A 119 -0.48 -14.83 -5.05
C GLU A 119 -1.12 -13.83 -6.03
N LEU A 120 -1.39 -14.27 -7.27
CA LEU A 120 -2.09 -13.45 -8.26
C LEU A 120 -3.54 -13.24 -7.83
N ILE A 121 -3.92 -11.97 -7.68
CA ILE A 121 -5.30 -11.56 -7.40
C ILE A 121 -6.07 -11.36 -8.70
N GLY A 122 -5.43 -10.74 -9.70
CA GLY A 122 -6.02 -10.57 -11.03
C GLY A 122 -5.69 -9.23 -11.67
N GLY A 123 -6.43 -8.93 -12.74
CA GLY A 123 -6.33 -7.67 -13.48
C GLY A 123 -7.31 -6.60 -13.02
N SER A 124 -7.40 -5.50 -13.80
CA SER A 124 -8.17 -4.31 -13.41
C SER A 124 -9.64 -4.57 -13.08
N ASP A 125 -10.34 -5.41 -13.85
CA ASP A 125 -11.78 -5.61 -13.67
C ASP A 125 -12.08 -6.48 -12.44
N ILE A 126 -11.29 -7.53 -12.21
CA ILE A 126 -11.40 -8.38 -11.02
C ILE A 126 -11.12 -7.56 -9.76
N VAL A 127 -10.04 -6.79 -9.75
CA VAL A 127 -9.68 -5.97 -8.58
C VAL A 127 -10.78 -4.93 -8.29
N LEU A 128 -11.39 -4.35 -9.32
CA LEU A 128 -12.51 -3.42 -9.16
C LEU A 128 -13.77 -4.12 -8.60
N GLU A 129 -14.08 -5.32 -9.07
CA GLU A 129 -15.21 -6.11 -8.55
C GLU A 129 -14.99 -6.49 -7.08
N MET A 130 -13.80 -7.00 -6.74
CA MET A 130 -13.43 -7.34 -5.38
C MET A 130 -13.47 -6.13 -4.44
N GLN A 131 -13.08 -4.94 -4.93
CA GLN A 131 -13.20 -3.71 -4.14
C GLN A 131 -14.66 -3.38 -3.87
N LYS A 132 -15.52 -3.42 -4.90
CA LYS A 132 -16.95 -3.12 -4.77
C LYS A 132 -17.69 -4.11 -3.88
N SER A 133 -17.31 -5.38 -3.90
CA SER A 133 -17.90 -6.41 -3.04
C SER A 133 -17.36 -6.39 -1.61
N GLY A 134 -16.26 -5.66 -1.35
CA GLY A 134 -15.53 -5.67 -0.08
C GLY A 134 -14.61 -6.90 0.10
N GLU A 135 -14.55 -7.79 -0.90
CA GLU A 135 -13.69 -8.97 -0.88
C GLU A 135 -12.20 -8.59 -0.84
N LEU A 136 -11.80 -7.53 -1.55
CA LEU A 136 -10.41 -7.07 -1.57
C LEU A 136 -9.94 -6.70 -0.17
N SER A 137 -10.73 -5.93 0.58
CA SER A 137 -10.42 -5.55 1.95
C SER A 137 -10.33 -6.78 2.87
N ARG A 138 -11.19 -7.78 2.66
CA ARG A 138 -11.14 -9.05 3.42
C ARG A 138 -9.84 -9.81 3.15
N VAL A 139 -9.47 -9.99 1.87
CA VAL A 139 -8.22 -10.67 1.48
C VAL A 139 -7.00 -9.96 2.07
N LEU A 140 -6.96 -8.62 1.98
CA LEU A 140 -5.88 -7.83 2.58
C LEU A 140 -5.78 -8.06 4.10
N ALA A 141 -6.91 -8.03 4.81
CA ALA A 141 -6.95 -8.28 6.25
C ALA A 141 -6.51 -9.71 6.63
N GLU A 142 -7.01 -10.73 5.92
CA GLU A 142 -6.64 -12.13 6.12
C GLU A 142 -5.13 -12.38 5.91
N LYS A 143 -4.53 -11.65 4.95
CA LYS A 143 -3.09 -11.71 4.67
C LYS A 143 -2.25 -10.79 5.57
N GLY A 144 -2.86 -10.16 6.57
CA GLY A 144 -2.19 -9.28 7.53
C GLY A 144 -1.71 -7.95 6.93
N ILE A 145 -2.27 -7.54 5.79
CA ILE A 145 -1.97 -6.27 5.13
C ILE A 145 -2.94 -5.24 5.67
N THR A 146 -2.49 -4.54 6.72
CA THR A 146 -3.26 -3.47 7.33
C THR A 146 -3.13 -2.20 6.49
N ARG A 147 -4.17 -1.36 6.55
CA ARG A 147 -4.12 0.00 6.02
C ARG A 147 -2.93 0.75 6.64
N GLN A 148 -2.30 1.65 5.89
CA GLN A 148 -1.34 2.60 6.45
C GLN A 148 -1.94 3.23 7.70
N GLU A 149 -1.20 3.15 8.80
CA GLU A 149 -1.58 3.81 10.02
C GLU A 149 -1.60 5.31 9.77
N SER A 150 -2.78 5.94 9.90
CA SER A 150 -2.86 7.40 9.79
C SER A 150 -2.21 8.05 11.00
N LEU A 151 -1.81 9.33 10.86
CA LEU A 151 -1.34 10.11 12.00
C LEU A 151 -2.37 10.09 13.14
N ASP A 152 -3.66 10.24 12.83
CA ASP A 152 -4.73 10.18 13.84
C ASP A 152 -4.78 8.83 14.58
N ASP A 153 -4.55 7.73 13.89
CA ASP A 153 -4.49 6.40 14.53
C ASP A 153 -3.28 6.29 15.46
N ARG A 154 -2.12 6.79 15.01
CA ARG A 154 -0.90 6.88 15.80
C ARG A 154 -1.10 7.75 17.04
N LEU A 155 -1.72 8.91 16.89
CA LEU A 155 -2.04 9.83 17.98
C LEU A 155 -3.00 9.18 18.98
N LYS A 156 -4.06 8.51 18.50
CA LYS A 156 -4.99 7.75 19.34
C LYS A 156 -4.26 6.70 20.16
N LYS A 157 -3.34 5.94 19.57
CA LYS A 157 -2.52 4.97 20.31
C LYS A 157 -1.64 5.65 21.36
N LEU A 158 -0.99 6.77 21.02
CA LEU A 158 -0.12 7.50 21.94
C LEU A 158 -0.89 8.05 23.15
N VAL A 159 -2.04 8.71 22.95
CA VAL A 159 -2.85 9.26 24.07
C VAL A 159 -3.44 8.16 24.95
N ASN A 160 -3.55 6.93 24.44
CA ASN A 160 -4.01 5.75 25.18
C ASN A 160 -2.86 4.84 25.66
N SER A 161 -1.60 5.22 25.46
CA SER A 161 -0.44 4.39 25.85
C SER A 161 -0.29 4.25 27.37
N SER A 162 -0.90 5.15 28.14
CA SER A 162 -1.03 5.11 29.58
C SER A 162 -2.40 5.67 30.00
N PRO A 163 -3.03 5.18 31.10
CA PRO A 163 -4.27 5.74 31.61
C PRO A 163 -4.19 7.25 31.88
N VAL A 164 -3.05 7.73 32.34
CA VAL A 164 -2.71 9.16 32.43
C VAL A 164 -1.49 9.39 31.55
N MET A 165 -1.63 10.24 30.53
CA MET A 165 -0.58 10.47 29.53
C MET A 165 -0.29 11.96 29.39
N LEU A 166 0.97 12.35 29.61
CA LEU A 166 1.42 13.75 29.58
C LEU A 166 2.32 14.01 28.35
N PHE A 167 1.83 14.82 27.43
CA PHE A 167 2.64 15.35 26.33
C PHE A 167 3.27 16.67 26.78
N MET A 168 4.60 16.70 26.93
CA MET A 168 5.31 17.81 27.55
C MET A 168 6.57 18.18 26.77
N LYS A 169 7.14 19.34 27.08
CA LYS A 169 8.44 19.76 26.57
C LYS A 169 9.53 19.18 27.47
N GLY A 170 10.31 18.22 26.98
CA GLY A 170 11.25 17.43 27.80
C GLY A 170 10.61 16.18 28.40
N ASN A 171 11.12 15.72 29.55
CA ASN A 171 10.64 14.52 30.26
C ASN A 171 10.43 14.81 31.77
N PRO A 172 9.80 13.89 32.54
CA PRO A 172 9.46 14.11 33.95
C PRO A 172 10.66 14.34 34.89
N GLU A 173 11.85 13.90 34.50
CA GLU A 173 13.11 14.08 35.23
C GLU A 173 13.78 15.42 34.87
N ALA A 174 13.64 15.85 33.62
CA ALA A 174 14.22 17.08 33.07
C ALA A 174 13.20 17.83 32.18
N PRO A 175 12.19 18.50 32.77
CA PRO A 175 11.28 19.33 32.01
C PRO A 175 12.00 20.53 31.39
N ARG A 176 11.66 20.88 30.15
CA ARG A 176 12.29 21.98 29.39
C ARG A 176 11.43 23.25 29.34
N CYS A 177 10.36 23.32 30.15
CA CYS A 177 9.43 24.44 30.18
C CYS A 177 8.74 24.52 31.55
N GLY A 178 8.58 25.72 32.11
CA GLY A 178 7.97 25.92 33.44
C GLY A 178 6.54 25.39 33.55
N PHE A 179 5.72 25.51 32.49
CA PHE A 179 4.38 24.92 32.46
C PHE A 179 4.42 23.39 32.52
N SER A 180 5.37 22.77 31.81
CA SER A 180 5.60 21.33 31.88
C SER A 180 6.05 20.90 33.27
N SER A 181 6.93 21.66 33.92
CA SER A 181 7.33 21.40 35.32
C SER A 181 6.16 21.46 36.29
N LYS A 182 5.26 22.44 36.14
CA LYS A 182 4.07 22.59 37.01
C LYS A 182 3.18 21.35 36.97
N VAL A 183 2.86 20.85 35.77
CA VAL A 183 2.01 19.65 35.62
C VAL A 183 2.69 18.41 36.19
N VAL A 184 3.99 18.22 35.93
CA VAL A 184 4.75 17.09 36.48
C VAL A 184 4.75 17.11 38.01
N ASN A 185 4.98 18.28 38.62
CA ASN A 185 5.00 18.42 40.07
C ASN A 185 3.63 18.12 40.67
N ALA A 186 2.55 18.67 40.10
CA ALA A 186 1.19 18.41 40.56
C ALA A 186 0.85 16.91 40.51
N LEU A 187 1.18 16.23 39.40
CA LEU A 187 0.93 14.78 39.29
C LEU A 187 1.74 13.97 40.31
N LYS A 188 2.99 14.36 40.59
CA LYS A 188 3.84 13.71 41.60
C LYS A 188 3.35 13.96 43.03
N GLU A 189 2.92 15.18 43.34
CA GLU A 189 2.37 15.56 44.65
C GLU A 189 1.09 14.79 44.96
N GLU A 190 0.22 14.60 43.96
CA GLU A 190 -1.00 13.80 44.07
C GLU A 190 -0.76 12.28 43.99
N GLY A 191 0.50 11.84 43.83
CA GLY A 191 0.86 10.42 43.74
C GLY A 191 0.33 9.70 42.49
N VAL A 192 0.00 10.44 41.42
CA VAL A 192 -0.53 9.89 40.18
C VAL A 192 0.61 9.26 39.38
N THR A 193 0.43 8.00 38.97
CA THR A 193 1.33 7.36 38.00
C THR A 193 0.92 7.77 36.58
N PHE A 194 1.87 8.23 35.77
CA PHE A 194 1.60 8.70 34.41
C PHE A 194 2.71 8.30 33.44
N GLY A 195 2.35 8.17 32.17
CA GLY A 195 3.28 8.10 31.05
C GLY A 195 3.58 9.50 30.52
N SER A 196 4.70 9.67 29.83
CA SER A 196 5.08 10.95 29.24
C SER A 196 5.64 10.82 27.83
N PHE A 197 5.43 11.84 27.02
CA PHE A 197 5.99 11.95 25.67
C PHE A 197 6.63 13.34 25.49
N ASP A 198 7.88 13.38 25.05
CA ASP A 198 8.57 14.64 24.73
C ASP A 198 8.16 15.12 23.35
N ILE A 199 7.44 16.23 23.26
CA ILE A 199 6.94 16.75 21.98
C ILE A 199 8.06 17.26 21.06
N PHE A 200 9.30 17.37 21.55
CA PHE A 200 10.44 17.73 20.70
C PHE A 200 11.08 16.54 19.99
N SER A 201 10.76 15.30 20.38
CA SER A 201 11.31 14.13 19.70
C SER A 201 10.61 13.82 18.37
N ASP A 202 9.40 14.36 18.16
CA ASP A 202 8.60 14.10 16.96
C ASP A 202 7.73 15.32 16.60
N GLU A 203 8.13 16.02 15.54
CA GLU A 203 7.45 17.24 15.08
C GLU A 203 6.08 16.94 14.44
N GLU A 204 5.90 15.76 13.85
CA GLU A 204 4.62 15.34 13.27
C GLU A 204 3.58 15.10 14.36
N VAL A 205 3.95 14.35 15.41
CA VAL A 205 3.10 14.16 16.61
C VAL A 205 2.82 15.51 17.27
N ARG A 206 3.82 16.39 17.38
CA ARG A 206 3.67 17.71 17.99
C ARG A 206 2.66 18.59 17.28
N GLN A 207 2.70 18.66 15.96
CA GLN A 207 1.75 19.46 15.19
C GLN A 207 0.39 18.76 15.13
N GLY A 208 0.38 17.44 14.93
CA GLY A 208 -0.82 16.63 14.85
C GLY A 208 -1.69 16.70 16.11
N LEU A 209 -1.09 16.59 17.30
CA LEU A 209 -1.82 16.64 18.57
C LEU A 209 -2.56 17.95 18.80
N LYS A 210 -2.05 19.09 18.29
CA LYS A 210 -2.75 20.37 18.42
C LYS A 210 -4.08 20.36 17.68
N THR A 211 -4.07 19.79 16.48
CA THR A 211 -5.27 19.65 15.65
C THR A 211 -6.18 18.56 16.21
N PHE A 212 -5.62 17.40 16.56
CA PHE A 212 -6.34 16.25 17.09
C PHE A 212 -7.16 16.59 18.34
N SER A 213 -6.60 17.39 19.23
CA SER A 213 -7.21 17.76 20.51
C SER A 213 -7.95 19.10 20.48
N SER A 214 -7.87 19.82 19.36
CA SER A 214 -8.28 21.23 19.26
C SER A 214 -7.64 22.12 20.35
N TRP A 215 -6.40 21.81 20.79
CA TRP A 215 -5.68 22.52 21.84
C TRP A 215 -4.31 23.05 21.35
N PRO A 216 -4.06 24.36 21.38
CA PRO A 216 -2.93 24.95 20.66
C PRO A 216 -1.56 24.79 21.36
N THR A 217 -1.54 24.55 22.67
CA THR A 217 -0.32 24.64 23.49
C THR A 217 0.08 23.32 24.15
N TYR A 218 1.25 23.32 24.79
CA TYR A 218 1.79 22.23 25.60
C TYR A 218 2.31 22.77 26.92
N PRO A 219 2.19 22.03 28.03
CA PRO A 219 1.86 20.59 28.12
C PRO A 219 0.39 20.25 27.82
N GLN A 220 0.09 19.01 27.42
CA GLN A 220 -1.27 18.46 27.30
C GLN A 220 -1.36 17.17 28.12
N LEU A 221 -2.34 17.09 29.01
CA LEU A 221 -2.61 15.95 29.88
C LEU A 221 -3.87 15.23 29.44
N TYR A 222 -3.75 13.93 29.23
CA TYR A 222 -4.85 13.05 28.85
C TYR A 222 -5.16 12.05 29.95
N TYR A 223 -6.45 11.74 30.13
CA TYR A 223 -6.94 10.64 30.96
C TYR A 223 -7.80 9.72 30.10
N LYS A 224 -7.40 8.44 29.99
CA LYS A 224 -8.05 7.42 29.15
C LYS A 224 -8.31 7.90 27.72
N GLY A 225 -7.32 8.58 27.15
CA GLY A 225 -7.38 9.11 25.79
C GLY A 225 -8.17 10.41 25.61
N GLU A 226 -8.79 10.95 26.66
CA GLU A 226 -9.50 12.23 26.63
C GLU A 226 -8.61 13.35 27.17
N LEU A 227 -8.58 14.50 26.48
CA LEU A 227 -7.84 15.68 26.93
C LEU A 227 -8.50 16.24 28.20
N VAL A 228 -7.72 16.33 29.27
CA VAL A 228 -8.16 16.92 30.56
C VAL A 228 -7.77 18.39 30.64
N GLY A 229 -6.65 18.76 30.02
CA GLY A 229 -6.19 20.15 29.96
C GLY A 229 -4.69 20.25 29.74
N GLY A 230 -4.18 21.47 29.78
CA GLY A 230 -2.77 21.75 29.59
C GLY A 230 -2.44 23.04 30.29
N CYS A 231 -1.70 22.96 31.40
CA CYS A 231 -1.39 24.13 32.25
C CYS A 231 -0.99 25.33 31.40
N ASP A 232 -1.90 26.29 31.30
CA ASP A 232 -1.83 27.54 30.57
C ASP A 232 -1.40 28.71 31.47
#